data_AF-A0A4U0WCM5-F1
#
_entry.id   AF-A0A4U0WCM5-F1
#
_cell.length_a   1.000
_cell.length_b   1.000
_cell.length_c   1.000
_cell.angle_alpha   90.00
_cell.angle_beta   90.00
_cell.angle_gamma   90.00
#
_symmetry.space_group_name_H-M   'P 1'
#
loop_
_entity.id
_entity.type
_entity.pdbx_description
1 polymer ?
#
loop_
_entity_poly.entity_id
_entity_poly.type
_entity_poly.pdbx_seq_one_letter_code
_entity_poly.pdbx_strand_id
1 'polypeptide(L)'
;MYQTFSGTSRRPRQVNLSGRPSNPFAASSPAGGPQSAIASAQQDRIARQHQRDRIQASARIQRVWRGHSARRRTFQTWRTIWDNLEEGRGNADGGYASEDDSLRQLRRMLLFYQPKADVWRLTWYGMRQVATASQAATPCVGGPWPRAYLRVARACVSALRIRNQKDEELDRMLLNTLSFAARRCGDTFTAKDAIAYYEGLTALKDAPSEPLQGALLAPLMSAQAYVGLAVLLAGPLDPTMLNLLRSSVDTGALCDGLGQLPERQSARSRLWLLGNLVCLVGPAKSSSPSYIIAVARLLGSLAEDVDFDSAPIDVDNVSFDSDVLSRVGTGLLPLNTFLQTQTTSLIDQDSIRNLLVRDQTNTGTVTNDAQLLAGYALTLLRCFPRRADDIRMWLYLGPTRSTTDLGATRYFWSASKSTSVFSTIWQNSRSVIGLLKASAQSATEQRDDWTVILVFLELYTFLLKIMDDEEFMGKSDGRRSSAIPTNDVAELVTFLKNLGFTLYFNASELNGADTPASYA
;
A
#
# COMPACT_ATOMS: atom_id res chain seq x y z
N MET A 1 -56.66 -47.13 46.20
CA MET A 1 -56.24 -46.03 47.11
C MET A 1 -54.80 -45.68 46.78
N TYR A 2 -54.43 -44.40 46.91
CA TYR A 2 -53.19 -43.70 46.52
C TYR A 2 -53.14 -43.11 45.11
N GLN A 3 -53.22 -41.78 45.09
CA GLN A 3 -52.54 -40.94 44.11
C GLN A 3 -51.86 -39.80 44.89
N THR A 4 -50.53 -39.84 44.92
CA THR A 4 -49.65 -38.81 45.46
C THR A 4 -49.32 -37.81 44.35
N PHE A 5 -49.57 -36.53 44.58
CA PHE A 5 -48.92 -35.45 43.82
C PHE A 5 -48.33 -34.44 44.81
N SER A 6 -47.04 -34.20 44.68
CA SER A 6 -46.23 -33.32 45.51
C SER A 6 -46.43 -31.86 45.09
N GLY A 7 -46.90 -31.02 46.03
CA GLY A 7 -47.05 -29.58 45.84
C GLY A 7 -46.20 -28.81 46.84
N THR A 8 -45.15 -28.17 46.34
CA THR A 8 -44.19 -27.34 47.07
C THR A 8 -44.87 -26.12 47.73
N SER A 9 -44.76 -25.99 49.06
CA SER A 9 -45.33 -24.86 49.81
C SER A 9 -44.41 -23.62 49.73
N ARG A 10 -44.70 -22.71 48.79
CA ARG A 10 -44.14 -21.35 48.87
C ARG A 10 -44.95 -20.54 49.88
N ARG A 11 -44.29 -20.01 50.92
CA ARG A 11 -44.89 -19.10 51.91
C ARG A 11 -45.60 -17.94 51.19
N PRO A 12 -46.87 -17.63 51.53
CA PRO A 12 -47.54 -16.45 51.00
C PRO A 12 -46.79 -15.19 51.43
N ARG A 13 -46.57 -14.26 50.50
CA ARG A 13 -45.90 -12.98 50.78
C ARG A 13 -46.76 -12.16 51.73
N GLN A 14 -46.19 -11.78 52.87
CA GLN A 14 -46.78 -10.81 53.77
C GLN A 14 -46.74 -9.44 53.09
N VAL A 15 -47.90 -8.97 52.59
CA VAL A 15 -48.03 -7.66 51.98
C VAL A 15 -48.30 -6.65 53.09
N ASN A 16 -47.25 -6.04 53.62
CA ASN A 16 -47.37 -4.93 54.55
C ASN A 16 -47.85 -3.69 53.79
N LEU A 17 -49.14 -3.35 53.93
CA LEU A 17 -49.73 -2.10 53.43
C LEU A 17 -49.54 -0.91 54.39
N SER A 18 -48.78 -1.07 55.48
CA SER A 18 -48.56 -0.04 56.50
C SER A 18 -47.40 0.92 56.20
N GLY A 19 -46.65 0.73 55.11
CA GLY A 19 -45.56 1.61 54.70
C GLY A 19 -45.99 2.65 53.67
N ARG A 20 -46.87 3.59 54.02
CA ARG A 20 -47.06 4.81 53.21
C ARG A 20 -45.85 5.73 53.47
N PRO A 21 -44.94 5.99 52.51
CA PRO A 21 -44.07 7.14 52.64
C PRO A 21 -44.96 8.39 52.51
N SER A 22 -45.24 9.03 53.64
CA SER A 22 -45.87 10.34 53.69
C SER A 22 -44.97 11.32 52.95
N ASN A 23 -45.26 11.58 51.67
CA ASN A 23 -44.66 12.70 50.97
C ASN A 23 -45.18 13.98 51.67
N PRO A 24 -44.34 14.76 52.37
CA PRO A 24 -44.81 15.88 53.20
C PRO A 24 -45.44 17.02 52.38
N PHE A 25 -45.30 16.99 51.05
CA PHE A 25 -45.94 17.94 50.12
C PHE A 25 -47.27 17.45 49.54
N ALA A 26 -47.67 16.19 49.78
CA ALA A 26 -48.96 15.67 49.33
C ALA A 26 -50.07 15.78 50.40
N ALA A 27 -49.71 16.13 51.64
CA ALA A 27 -50.64 16.17 52.78
C ALA A 27 -51.50 17.44 52.84
N SER A 28 -51.27 18.44 51.99
CA SER A 28 -51.87 19.78 52.13
C SER A 28 -52.77 20.26 50.97
N SER A 29 -53.12 19.42 50.00
CA SER A 29 -54.07 19.80 48.93
C SER A 29 -55.40 19.06 49.06
N PRO A 30 -56.53 19.74 49.40
CA PRO A 30 -57.85 19.12 49.53
C PRO A 30 -58.47 18.64 48.20
N ALA A 31 -57.77 18.82 47.07
CA ALA A 31 -58.23 18.48 45.71
C ALA A 31 -57.38 17.37 45.04
N GLY A 32 -56.87 16.40 45.81
CA GLY A 32 -56.06 15.29 45.32
C GLY A 32 -56.86 14.26 44.52
N GLY A 33 -57.22 14.57 43.27
CA GLY A 33 -57.89 13.64 42.36
C GLY A 33 -56.99 12.50 41.85
N PRO A 34 -57.54 11.51 41.12
CA PRO A 34 -56.82 10.32 40.64
C PRO A 34 -55.53 10.62 39.85
N GLN A 35 -55.40 11.82 39.28
CA GLN A 35 -54.18 12.27 38.60
C GLN A 35 -52.97 12.42 39.53
N SER A 36 -53.13 12.84 40.80
CA SER A 36 -52.01 12.96 41.74
C SER A 36 -51.49 11.58 42.17
N ALA A 37 -52.38 10.60 42.33
CA ALA A 37 -52.02 9.22 42.62
C ALA A 37 -51.34 8.53 41.42
N ILE A 38 -51.74 8.85 40.20
CA ILE A 38 -51.07 8.37 38.98
C ILE A 38 -49.66 8.98 38.87
N ALA A 39 -49.52 10.29 39.14
CA ALA A 39 -48.24 10.98 39.13
C ALA A 39 -47.27 10.40 40.17
N SER A 40 -47.72 10.14 41.40
CA SER A 40 -46.90 9.49 42.43
C SER A 40 -46.53 8.05 42.05
N ALA A 41 -47.44 7.29 41.46
CA ALA A 41 -47.16 5.93 40.98
C ALA A 41 -46.16 5.90 39.81
N GLN A 42 -46.19 6.91 38.93
CA GLN A 42 -45.20 7.10 37.86
C GLN A 42 -43.83 7.47 38.44
N GLN A 43 -43.77 8.40 39.38
CA GLN A 43 -42.52 8.77 40.07
C GLN A 43 -41.90 7.57 40.80
N ASP A 44 -42.71 6.76 41.50
CA ASP A 44 -42.25 5.53 42.14
C ASP A 44 -41.71 4.49 41.13
N ARG A 45 -42.35 4.35 39.96
CA ARG A 45 -41.86 3.47 38.89
C ARG A 45 -40.52 3.96 38.36
N ILE A 46 -40.38 5.26 38.13
CA ILE A 46 -39.14 5.90 37.69
C ILE A 46 -38.04 5.70 38.74
N ALA A 47 -38.33 5.92 40.02
CA ALA A 47 -37.38 5.71 41.11
C ALA A 47 -36.92 4.24 41.22
N ARG A 48 -37.84 3.28 41.08
CA ARG A 48 -37.48 1.84 41.04
C ARG A 48 -36.64 1.49 39.81
N GLN A 49 -36.94 2.10 38.66
CA GLN A 49 -36.16 1.89 37.46
C GLN A 49 -34.73 2.45 37.63
N HIS A 50 -34.58 3.68 38.13
CA HIS A 50 -33.26 4.24 38.45
C HIS A 50 -32.48 3.39 39.45
N GLN A 51 -33.15 2.83 40.46
CA GLN A 51 -32.48 1.95 41.43
C GLN A 51 -32.02 0.63 40.78
N ARG A 52 -32.82 0.05 39.88
CA ARG A 52 -32.41 -1.13 39.10
C ARG A 52 -31.22 -0.82 38.20
N ASP A 53 -31.27 0.30 37.49
CA ASP A 53 -30.19 0.74 36.60
C ASP A 53 -28.91 1.00 37.40
N ARG A 54 -29.02 1.58 38.60
CA ARG A 54 -27.88 1.78 39.52
C ARG A 54 -27.28 0.47 39.99
N ILE A 55 -28.09 -0.52 40.36
CA ILE A 55 -27.62 -1.86 40.76
C ILE A 55 -26.99 -2.59 39.56
N GLN A 56 -27.58 -2.49 38.37
CA GLN A 56 -27.04 -3.12 37.17
C GLN A 56 -25.71 -2.47 36.75
N ALA A 57 -25.60 -1.14 36.84
CA ALA A 57 -24.38 -0.41 36.60
C ALA A 57 -23.29 -0.80 37.61
N SER A 58 -23.61 -0.85 38.90
CA SER A 58 -22.65 -1.26 39.93
C SER A 58 -22.18 -2.71 39.75
N ALA A 59 -23.09 -3.64 39.41
CA ALA A 59 -22.74 -5.01 39.10
C ALA A 59 -21.83 -5.12 37.86
N ARG A 60 -22.08 -4.30 36.82
CA ARG A 60 -21.24 -4.24 35.62
C ARG A 60 -19.84 -3.72 35.96
N ILE A 61 -19.74 -2.63 36.73
CA ILE A 61 -18.46 -2.08 37.19
C ILE A 61 -17.70 -3.11 38.01
N GLN A 62 -18.34 -3.76 38.99
CA GLN A 62 -17.71 -4.78 39.82
C GLN A 62 -17.22 -5.98 39.01
N ARG A 63 -18.01 -6.46 38.04
CA ARG A 63 -17.60 -7.55 37.14
C ARG A 63 -16.36 -7.16 36.34
N VAL A 64 -16.36 -5.97 35.75
CA VAL A 64 -15.22 -5.46 34.97
C VAL A 64 -13.98 -5.30 35.86
N TRP A 65 -14.13 -4.74 37.06
CA TRP A 65 -13.04 -4.59 38.03
C TRP A 65 -12.48 -5.92 38.47
N ARG A 66 -13.32 -6.88 38.88
CA ARG A 66 -12.87 -8.23 39.27
C ARG A 66 -12.12 -8.93 38.13
N GLY A 67 -12.62 -8.81 36.90
CA GLY A 67 -11.92 -9.35 35.72
C GLY A 67 -10.58 -8.65 35.43
N HIS A 68 -10.50 -7.33 35.61
CA HIS A 68 -9.25 -6.59 35.50
C HIS A 68 -8.25 -6.98 36.61
N SER A 69 -8.68 -7.03 37.87
CA SER A 69 -7.85 -7.44 39.01
C SER A 69 -7.35 -8.88 38.86
N ALA A 70 -8.21 -9.81 38.42
CA ALA A 70 -7.82 -11.19 38.15
C ALA A 70 -6.72 -11.27 37.08
N ARG A 71 -6.90 -10.61 35.92
CA ARG A 71 -5.88 -10.54 34.87
C ARG A 71 -4.56 -9.95 35.37
N ARG A 72 -4.62 -8.86 36.14
CA ARG A 72 -3.42 -8.22 36.71
C ARG A 72 -2.68 -9.14 37.68
N ARG A 73 -3.39 -9.88 38.52
CA ARG A 73 -2.79 -10.90 39.40
C ARG A 73 -2.13 -12.01 38.58
N THR A 74 -2.82 -12.57 37.59
CA THR A 74 -2.27 -13.60 36.71
C THR A 74 -1.02 -13.13 35.97
N PHE A 75 -1.02 -11.90 35.44
CA PHE A 75 0.16 -11.31 34.81
C PHE A 75 1.32 -11.18 35.79
N GLN A 76 1.06 -10.72 37.02
CA GLN A 76 2.09 -10.64 38.04
C GLN A 76 2.65 -12.01 38.41
N THR A 77 1.80 -13.03 38.54
CA THR A 77 2.24 -14.41 38.79
C THR A 77 3.14 -14.93 37.68
N TRP A 78 2.77 -14.75 36.41
CA TRP A 78 3.61 -15.17 35.29
C TRP A 78 4.92 -14.37 35.22
N ARG A 79 4.89 -13.08 35.54
CA ARG A 79 6.08 -12.22 35.64
C ARG A 79 7.04 -12.76 36.70
N THR A 80 6.55 -13.05 37.91
CA THR A 80 7.39 -13.62 38.98
C THR A 80 7.95 -14.99 38.62
N ILE A 81 7.17 -15.85 37.96
CA ILE A 81 7.65 -17.16 37.50
C ILE A 81 8.77 -16.98 36.47
N TRP A 82 8.59 -16.05 35.53
CA TRP A 82 9.58 -15.77 34.49
C TRP A 82 10.87 -15.22 35.10
N ASP A 83 10.77 -14.24 36.00
CA ASP A 83 11.91 -13.60 36.68
C ASP A 83 12.70 -14.62 37.51
N ASN A 84 12.03 -15.43 38.34
CA ASN A 84 12.68 -16.46 39.16
C ASN A 84 13.45 -17.50 38.31
N LEU A 85 12.92 -17.83 37.12
CA LEU A 85 13.58 -18.76 36.20
C LEU A 85 14.80 -18.15 35.51
N GLU A 86 14.80 -16.83 35.28
CA GLU A 86 15.99 -16.12 34.76
C GLU A 86 17.05 -15.98 35.83
N GLU A 87 16.68 -15.58 37.06
CA GLU A 87 17.59 -15.45 38.20
C GLU A 87 18.27 -16.78 38.55
N GLY A 88 17.51 -17.88 38.58
CA GLY A 88 18.04 -19.21 38.91
C GLY A 88 19.03 -19.79 37.90
N ARG A 89 19.10 -19.24 36.68
CA ARG A 89 20.08 -19.67 35.65
C ARG A 89 21.45 -19.03 35.81
N GLY A 90 21.54 -17.90 36.52
CA GLY A 90 22.75 -17.08 36.58
C GLY A 90 23.21 -16.54 35.22
N ASN A 91 24.29 -15.74 35.24
CA ASN A 91 24.91 -15.12 34.06
C ASN A 91 25.93 -16.03 33.33
N ALA A 92 25.99 -17.33 33.66
CA ALA A 92 27.18 -18.14 33.38
C ALA A 92 27.41 -18.54 31.91
N ASP A 93 26.39 -18.57 31.05
CA ASP A 93 26.52 -19.10 29.67
C ASP A 93 25.91 -18.21 28.58
N GLY A 94 25.43 -17.01 28.95
CA GLY A 94 24.85 -16.01 28.02
C GLY A 94 23.54 -16.41 27.30
N GLY A 95 23.35 -17.69 26.95
CA GLY A 95 22.20 -18.25 26.25
C GLY A 95 21.31 -19.15 27.10
N TYR A 96 20.38 -19.83 26.43
CA TYR A 96 19.51 -20.88 26.96
C TYR A 96 20.13 -22.25 26.71
N ALA A 97 19.87 -23.22 27.61
CA ALA A 97 20.47 -24.55 27.53
C ALA A 97 19.98 -25.37 26.31
N SER A 98 18.79 -25.06 25.79
CA SER A 98 18.26 -25.68 24.57
C SER A 98 17.27 -24.77 23.85
N GLU A 99 16.99 -25.12 22.60
CA GLU A 99 15.97 -24.48 21.78
C GLU A 99 14.58 -24.48 22.46
N ASP A 100 14.12 -25.64 22.94
CA ASP A 100 12.80 -25.76 23.56
C ASP A 100 12.69 -24.94 24.86
N ASP A 101 13.78 -24.84 25.61
CA ASP A 101 13.84 -24.06 26.84
C ASP A 101 13.70 -22.55 26.57
N SER A 102 14.41 -22.04 25.57
CA SER A 102 14.22 -20.66 25.10
C SER A 102 12.77 -20.40 24.64
N LEU A 103 12.21 -21.31 23.84
CA LEU A 103 10.85 -21.16 23.33
C LEU A 103 9.80 -21.17 24.46
N ARG A 104 9.97 -22.02 25.49
CA ARG A 104 9.12 -22.01 26.69
C ARG A 104 9.20 -20.67 27.40
N GLN A 105 10.40 -20.11 27.52
CA GLN A 105 10.62 -18.85 28.20
C GLN A 105 10.00 -17.66 27.44
N LEU A 106 10.11 -17.65 26.12
CA LEU A 106 9.39 -16.69 25.26
C LEU A 106 7.88 -16.81 25.44
N ARG A 107 7.34 -18.03 25.39
CA ARG A 107 5.89 -18.27 25.55
C ARG A 107 5.39 -17.75 26.88
N ARG A 108 6.13 -17.95 27.98
CA ARG A 108 5.80 -17.40 29.30
C ARG A 108 5.79 -15.87 29.28
N MET A 109 6.82 -15.25 28.72
CA MET A 109 6.91 -13.78 28.60
C MET A 109 5.69 -13.20 27.86
N LEU A 110 5.34 -13.80 26.72
CA LEU A 110 4.23 -13.33 25.89
C LEU A 110 2.85 -13.46 26.57
N LEU A 111 2.71 -14.22 27.66
CA LEU A 111 1.45 -14.29 28.43
C LEU A 111 1.16 -13.01 29.23
N PHE A 112 2.20 -12.25 29.59
CA PHE A 112 2.05 -11.06 30.45
C PHE A 112 2.68 -9.79 29.86
N TYR A 113 3.40 -9.89 28.74
CA TYR A 113 4.15 -8.79 28.15
C TYR A 113 3.30 -7.54 27.93
N GLN A 114 3.76 -6.42 28.49
CA GLN A 114 3.22 -5.09 28.25
C GLN A 114 4.31 -4.16 27.70
N PRO A 115 4.12 -3.51 26.54
CA PRO A 115 5.13 -2.66 25.91
C PRO A 115 5.65 -1.50 26.76
N LYS A 116 4.90 -1.08 27.80
CA LYS A 116 5.31 -0.01 28.72
C LYS A 116 6.10 -0.48 29.93
N ALA A 117 5.95 -1.75 30.32
CA ALA A 117 6.43 -2.24 31.62
C ALA A 117 7.45 -3.38 31.51
N ASP A 118 7.43 -4.13 30.41
CA ASP A 118 8.20 -5.36 30.24
C ASP A 118 9.24 -5.25 29.11
N VAL A 119 9.63 -4.03 28.71
CA VAL A 119 10.63 -3.78 27.65
C VAL A 119 11.98 -4.40 28.00
N TRP A 120 12.45 -4.20 29.23
CA TRP A 120 13.67 -4.81 29.74
C TRP A 120 13.66 -6.35 29.60
N ARG A 121 12.53 -7.01 29.90
CA ARG A 121 12.43 -8.48 29.79
C ARG A 121 12.53 -8.93 28.34
N LEU A 122 11.97 -8.14 27.42
CA LEU A 122 12.05 -8.39 25.99
C LEU A 122 13.49 -8.24 25.46
N THR A 123 14.21 -7.18 25.86
CA THR A 123 15.60 -7.00 25.46
C THR A 123 16.52 -8.05 26.09
N TRP A 124 16.30 -8.38 27.36
CA TRP A 124 17.00 -9.47 28.07
C TRP A 124 16.81 -10.82 27.37
N TYR A 125 15.55 -11.20 27.11
CA TYR A 125 15.24 -12.40 26.32
C TYR A 125 15.92 -12.36 24.95
N GLY A 126 15.85 -11.20 24.27
CA GLY A 126 16.48 -10.97 22.98
C GLY A 126 17.96 -11.30 22.98
N MET A 127 18.72 -10.72 23.92
CA MET A 127 20.15 -10.98 24.10
C MET A 127 20.45 -12.47 24.31
N ARG A 128 19.72 -13.12 25.22
CA ARG A 128 19.90 -14.56 25.48
C ARG A 128 19.56 -15.41 24.27
N GLN A 129 18.53 -15.03 23.52
CA GLN A 129 18.14 -15.76 22.32
C GLN A 129 19.17 -15.61 21.19
N VAL A 130 19.81 -14.45 21.04
CA VAL A 130 20.91 -14.28 20.09
C VAL A 130 22.07 -15.22 20.46
N ALA A 131 22.46 -15.26 21.75
CA ALA A 131 23.51 -16.15 22.22
C ALA A 131 23.15 -17.63 21.99
N THR A 132 21.90 -18.03 22.30
CA THR A 132 21.41 -19.39 22.07
C THR A 132 21.49 -19.77 20.60
N ALA A 133 20.92 -18.96 19.72
CA ALA A 133 20.89 -19.25 18.28
C ALA A 133 22.28 -19.20 17.60
N SER A 134 23.27 -18.57 18.24
CA SER A 134 24.65 -18.54 17.75
C SER A 134 25.41 -19.85 18.04
N GLN A 135 24.90 -20.68 18.94
CA GLN A 135 25.49 -21.99 19.24
C GLN A 135 25.13 -22.99 18.14
N ALA A 136 26.14 -23.65 17.56
CA ALA A 136 25.95 -24.59 16.44
C ALA A 136 24.97 -25.74 16.75
N ALA A 137 24.79 -26.10 18.01
CA ALA A 137 23.88 -27.15 18.46
C ALA A 137 22.39 -26.72 18.51
N THR A 138 22.06 -25.42 18.46
CA THR A 138 20.67 -24.92 18.60
C THR A 138 20.33 -23.83 17.58
N PRO A 139 20.13 -24.18 16.30
CA PRO A 139 19.96 -23.18 15.24
C PRO A 139 18.71 -22.30 15.40
N CYS A 140 17.66 -22.75 16.09
CA CYS A 140 16.43 -21.98 16.34
C CYS A 140 15.81 -21.38 15.06
N VAL A 141 15.78 -22.14 13.94
CA VAL A 141 15.31 -21.67 12.62
C VAL A 141 13.98 -22.32 12.21
N GLY A 142 13.76 -23.59 12.55
CA GLY A 142 12.64 -24.40 12.05
C GLY A 142 11.41 -24.44 12.95
N GLY A 143 10.36 -25.13 12.49
CA GLY A 143 9.19 -25.47 13.31
C GLY A 143 8.44 -24.23 13.86
N PRO A 144 8.28 -24.08 15.19
CA PRO A 144 7.51 -22.98 15.78
C PRO A 144 8.25 -21.62 15.76
N TRP A 145 9.54 -21.60 15.43
CA TRP A 145 10.40 -20.41 15.56
C TRP A 145 10.04 -19.24 14.67
N PRO A 146 9.75 -19.41 13.37
CA PRO A 146 9.38 -18.27 12.51
C PRO A 146 8.22 -17.46 13.09
N ARG A 147 7.17 -18.15 13.57
CA ARG A 147 6.02 -17.52 14.26
C ARG A 147 6.41 -16.90 15.60
N ALA A 148 7.35 -17.52 16.32
CA ALA A 148 7.84 -17.00 17.59
C ALA A 148 8.61 -15.68 17.38
N TYR A 149 9.51 -15.62 16.38
CA TYR A 149 10.22 -14.40 16.01
C TYR A 149 9.28 -13.32 15.48
N LEU A 150 8.24 -13.67 14.73
CA LEU A 150 7.22 -12.69 14.33
C LEU A 150 6.55 -12.02 15.54
N ARG A 151 6.27 -12.79 16.60
CA ARG A 151 5.72 -12.23 17.86
C ARG A 151 6.72 -11.34 18.58
N VAL A 152 8.00 -11.72 18.60
CA VAL A 152 9.09 -10.89 19.15
C VAL A 152 9.20 -9.58 18.37
N ALA A 153 9.22 -9.65 17.03
CA ALA A 153 9.29 -8.47 16.17
C ALA A 153 8.11 -7.52 16.41
N ARG A 154 6.87 -8.04 16.46
CA ARG A 154 5.67 -7.26 16.80
C ARG A 154 5.77 -6.64 18.20
N ALA A 155 6.29 -7.38 19.18
CA ALA A 155 6.51 -6.87 20.54
C ALA A 155 7.51 -5.71 20.55
N CYS A 156 8.66 -5.85 19.89
CA CYS A 156 9.66 -4.80 19.74
C CYS A 156 9.08 -3.55 19.06
N VAL A 157 8.38 -3.70 17.93
CA VAL A 157 7.71 -2.58 17.24
C VAL A 157 6.69 -1.90 18.16
N SER A 158 5.92 -2.67 18.92
CA SER A 158 4.94 -2.11 19.86
C SER A 158 5.59 -1.33 21.01
N ALA A 159 6.75 -1.77 21.51
CA ALA A 159 7.52 -1.02 22.51
C ALA A 159 8.07 0.28 21.92
N LEU A 160 8.69 0.22 20.74
CA LEU A 160 9.24 1.37 20.04
C LEU A 160 8.16 2.42 19.72
N ARG A 161 6.95 2.01 19.31
CA ARG A 161 5.82 2.93 19.03
C ARG A 161 5.28 3.64 20.28
N ILE A 162 5.39 3.02 21.46
CA ILE A 162 4.84 3.55 22.72
C ILE A 162 5.92 4.30 23.52
N ARG A 163 7.17 4.29 23.04
CA ARG A 163 8.29 5.03 23.60
C ARG A 163 7.92 6.51 23.81
N ASN A 164 8.06 6.98 25.05
CA ASN A 164 7.80 8.37 25.43
C ASN A 164 9.08 9.20 25.63
N GLN A 165 10.19 8.55 25.98
CA GLN A 165 11.49 9.19 26.23
C GLN A 165 12.57 8.47 25.42
N LYS A 166 13.62 9.20 25.05
CA LYS A 166 14.81 8.60 24.41
C LYS A 166 15.57 7.81 25.46
N ASP A 167 15.79 6.52 25.20
CA ASP A 167 16.72 5.69 25.94
C ASP A 167 17.62 5.00 24.91
N GLU A 168 18.82 5.53 24.74
CA GLU A 168 19.71 5.12 23.66
C GLU A 168 20.16 3.66 23.79
N GLU A 169 20.34 3.17 25.01
CA GLU A 169 20.77 1.81 25.24
C GLU A 169 19.62 0.82 25.01
N LEU A 170 18.44 1.11 25.58
CA LEU A 170 17.26 0.27 25.36
C LEU A 170 16.82 0.27 23.90
N ASP A 171 16.83 1.43 23.22
CA ASP A 171 16.47 1.53 21.81
C ASP A 171 17.43 0.72 20.93
N ARG A 172 18.74 0.80 21.22
CA ARG A 172 19.76 -0.03 20.54
C ARG A 172 19.49 -1.52 20.76
N MET A 173 19.22 -1.95 21.99
CA MET A 173 18.92 -3.35 22.30
C MET A 173 17.64 -3.83 21.59
N LEU A 174 16.58 -3.01 21.58
CA LEU A 174 15.31 -3.31 20.93
C LEU A 174 15.47 -3.43 19.42
N LEU A 175 16.17 -2.49 18.78
CA LEU A 175 16.42 -2.51 17.33
C LEU A 175 17.29 -3.70 16.93
N ASN A 176 18.29 -4.06 17.72
CA ASN A 176 19.09 -5.26 17.48
C ASN A 176 18.28 -6.54 17.63
N THR A 177 17.44 -6.63 18.67
CA THR A 177 16.54 -7.78 18.89
C THR A 177 15.51 -7.89 17.76
N LEU A 178 14.97 -6.74 17.33
CA LEU A 178 14.04 -6.63 16.21
C LEU A 178 14.69 -7.11 14.91
N SER A 179 15.89 -6.61 14.60
CA SER A 179 16.67 -6.99 13.42
C SER A 179 16.93 -8.49 13.39
N PHE A 180 17.33 -9.05 14.53
CA PHE A 180 17.59 -10.49 14.67
C PHE A 180 16.35 -11.34 14.42
N ALA A 181 15.21 -10.93 14.98
CA ALA A 181 13.93 -11.63 14.83
C ALA A 181 13.37 -11.50 13.40
N ALA A 182 13.42 -10.30 12.81
CA ALA A 182 12.90 -10.02 11.47
C ALA A 182 13.60 -10.87 10.40
N ARG A 183 14.93 -11.03 10.47
CA ARG A 183 15.70 -11.91 9.57
C ARG A 183 15.28 -13.38 9.60
N ARG A 184 14.62 -13.83 10.67
CA ARG A 184 14.25 -15.24 10.92
C ARG A 184 12.74 -15.51 10.84
N CYS A 185 11.94 -14.50 10.46
CA CYS A 185 10.50 -14.68 10.30
C CYS A 185 10.14 -15.52 9.05
N GLY A 186 11.00 -15.54 8.03
CA GLY A 186 10.76 -16.25 6.77
C GLY A 186 9.39 -15.93 6.17
N ASP A 187 8.72 -16.95 5.63
CA ASP A 187 7.41 -16.82 4.97
C ASP A 187 6.25 -16.51 5.92
N THR A 188 6.47 -16.52 7.24
CA THR A 188 5.42 -16.12 8.20
C THR A 188 5.23 -14.61 8.25
N PHE A 189 6.16 -13.84 7.67
CA PHE A 189 6.08 -12.40 7.57
C PHE A 189 5.09 -12.00 6.47
N THR A 190 3.90 -11.54 6.86
CA THR A 190 2.84 -11.16 5.90
C THR A 190 2.99 -9.71 5.44
N ALA A 191 2.40 -9.33 4.30
CA ALA A 191 2.36 -7.93 3.85
C ALA A 191 1.82 -6.96 4.93
N LYS A 192 0.78 -7.36 5.68
CA LYS A 192 0.22 -6.54 6.77
C LYS A 192 1.23 -6.33 7.91
N ASP A 193 2.01 -7.37 8.22
CA ASP A 193 3.08 -7.28 9.21
C ASP A 193 4.22 -6.41 8.73
N ALA A 194 4.59 -6.50 7.44
CA ALA A 194 5.60 -5.65 6.82
C ALA A 194 5.21 -4.18 6.88
N ILE A 195 3.97 -3.83 6.50
CA ILE A 195 3.46 -2.45 6.59
C ILE A 195 3.55 -1.94 8.03
N ALA A 196 3.01 -2.70 9.00
CA ALA A 196 3.05 -2.30 10.41
C ALA A 196 4.49 -2.19 10.95
N TYR A 197 5.41 -3.04 10.50
CA TYR A 197 6.82 -3.01 10.84
C TYR A 197 7.47 -1.69 10.39
N TYR A 198 7.36 -1.36 9.10
CA TYR A 198 7.98 -0.15 8.54
C TYR A 198 7.31 1.13 9.05
N GLU A 199 5.97 1.18 9.16
CA GLU A 199 5.27 2.30 9.81
C GLU A 199 5.76 2.53 11.24
N GLY A 200 6.08 1.44 11.97
CA GLY A 200 6.57 1.54 13.33
C GLY A 200 7.98 2.12 13.41
N LEU A 201 8.84 1.80 12.44
CA LEU A 201 10.22 2.30 12.37
C LEU A 201 10.30 3.73 11.84
N THR A 202 9.50 4.07 10.81
CA THR A 202 9.48 5.43 10.23
C THR A 202 8.87 6.46 11.16
N ALA A 203 8.01 6.04 12.09
CA ALA A 203 7.46 6.92 13.13
C ALA A 203 8.47 7.28 14.24
N LEU A 204 9.63 6.62 14.31
CA LEU A 204 10.62 6.86 15.37
C LEU A 204 11.37 8.16 15.12
N LYS A 205 11.41 9.01 16.15
CA LYS A 205 12.25 10.20 16.21
C LYS A 205 13.50 9.92 17.04
N ASP A 206 14.65 10.45 16.62
CA ASP A 206 15.92 10.38 17.35
C ASP A 206 16.40 8.95 17.69
N ALA A 207 16.11 7.98 16.83
CA ALA A 207 16.58 6.60 16.99
C ALA A 207 18.07 6.48 16.62
N PRO A 208 18.82 5.54 17.23
CA PRO A 208 20.22 5.33 16.89
C PRO A 208 20.34 4.85 15.44
N SER A 209 21.16 5.56 14.65
CA SER A 209 21.19 5.45 13.18
C SER A 209 21.60 4.06 12.68
N GLU A 210 22.69 3.50 13.20
CA GLU A 210 23.20 2.19 12.77
C GLU A 210 22.25 1.02 13.13
N PRO A 211 21.73 0.89 14.38
CA PRO A 211 20.73 -0.13 14.69
C PRO A 211 19.43 0.03 13.90
N LEU A 212 19.01 1.27 13.62
CA LEU A 212 17.83 1.53 12.80
C LEU A 212 18.05 1.08 11.36
N GLN A 213 19.19 1.39 10.76
CA GLN A 213 19.57 0.90 9.43
C GLN A 213 19.55 -0.63 9.40
N GLY A 214 20.15 -1.30 10.39
CA GLY A 214 20.11 -2.75 10.53
C GLY A 214 18.69 -3.32 10.58
N ALA A 215 17.78 -2.65 11.31
CA ALA A 215 16.38 -3.05 11.43
C ALA A 215 15.58 -2.82 10.15
N LEU A 216 15.86 -1.75 9.39
CA LEU A 216 15.18 -1.46 8.12
C LEU A 216 15.56 -2.47 7.03
N LEU A 217 16.78 -2.99 7.05
CA LEU A 217 17.27 -3.98 6.08
C LEU A 217 16.95 -5.44 6.49
N ALA A 218 16.73 -5.70 7.78
CA ALA A 218 16.54 -7.04 8.32
C ALA A 218 15.46 -7.91 7.64
N PRO A 219 14.26 -7.40 7.28
CA PRO A 219 13.21 -8.24 6.72
C PRO A 219 13.34 -8.49 5.20
N LEU A 220 14.30 -7.84 4.50
CA LEU A 220 14.41 -7.87 3.03
C LEU A 220 14.70 -9.25 2.40
N MET A 221 14.93 -10.28 3.23
CA MET A 221 14.99 -11.67 2.78
C MET A 221 13.62 -12.23 2.39
N SER A 222 12.52 -11.61 2.83
CA SER A 222 11.15 -12.02 2.49
C SER A 222 10.60 -11.14 1.37
N ALA A 223 9.99 -11.75 0.34
CA ALA A 223 9.32 -11.03 -0.73
C ALA A 223 8.22 -10.08 -0.21
N GLN A 224 7.53 -10.47 0.87
CA GLN A 224 6.47 -9.66 1.48
C GLN A 224 7.00 -8.40 2.19
N ALA A 225 8.29 -8.37 2.54
CA ALA A 225 8.91 -7.20 3.16
C ALA A 225 8.96 -6.02 2.20
N TYR A 226 9.06 -6.25 0.89
CA TYR A 226 9.09 -5.20 -0.12
C TYR A 226 7.77 -4.42 -0.21
N VAL A 227 6.64 -5.04 0.14
CA VAL A 227 5.35 -4.34 0.27
C VAL A 227 5.40 -3.32 1.42
N GLY A 228 6.02 -3.70 2.54
CA GLY A 228 6.25 -2.80 3.66
C GLY A 228 7.33 -1.76 3.39
N LEU A 229 8.38 -2.11 2.64
CA LEU A 229 9.47 -1.20 2.27
C LEU A 229 8.94 0.02 1.51
N ALA A 230 7.88 -0.14 0.73
CA ALA A 230 7.20 0.97 0.07
C ALA A 230 6.73 2.07 1.04
N VAL A 231 6.42 1.73 2.30
CA VAL A 231 6.10 2.73 3.35
C VAL A 231 7.32 3.58 3.69
N LEU A 232 8.51 2.99 3.71
CA LEU A 232 9.77 3.73 3.90
C LEU A 232 10.07 4.62 2.68
N LEU A 233 9.87 4.09 1.47
CA LEU A 233 10.13 4.83 0.22
C LEU A 233 9.10 5.94 -0.04
N ALA A 234 7.94 5.91 0.63
CA ALA A 234 6.91 6.93 0.54
C ALA A 234 7.23 8.23 1.32
N GLY A 235 8.43 8.35 1.88
CA GLY A 235 8.92 9.54 2.57
C GLY A 235 10.32 9.97 2.11
N PRO A 236 10.81 11.13 2.60
CA PRO A 236 12.14 11.61 2.28
C PRO A 236 13.21 10.71 2.91
N LEU A 237 14.19 10.32 2.11
CA LEU A 237 15.34 9.52 2.56
C LEU A 237 16.64 10.31 2.37
N ASP A 238 17.55 10.11 3.32
CA ASP A 238 18.91 10.63 3.26
C ASP A 238 19.75 9.82 2.23
N PRO A 239 20.65 10.45 1.46
CA PRO A 239 21.55 9.77 0.52
C PRO A 239 22.29 8.57 1.12
N THR A 240 22.67 8.59 2.39
CA THR A 240 23.36 7.45 3.01
C THR A 240 22.47 6.21 3.06
N MET A 241 21.21 6.37 3.43
CA MET A 241 20.22 5.30 3.45
C MET A 241 19.91 4.79 2.05
N LEU A 242 19.78 5.69 1.06
CA LEU A 242 19.53 5.32 -0.33
C LEU A 242 20.67 4.44 -0.89
N ASN A 243 21.92 4.77 -0.58
CA ASN A 243 23.08 3.97 -0.99
C ASN A 243 23.09 2.58 -0.33
N LEU A 244 22.72 2.48 0.94
CA LEU A 244 22.59 1.20 1.65
C LEU A 244 21.45 0.33 1.09
N LEU A 245 20.31 0.94 0.78
CA LEU A 245 19.19 0.24 0.16
C LEU A 245 19.55 -0.23 -1.24
N ARG A 246 20.26 0.58 -2.02
CA ARG A 246 20.68 0.24 -3.38
C ARG A 246 21.56 -1.02 -3.45
N SER A 247 22.37 -1.29 -2.42
CA SER A 247 23.21 -2.49 -2.37
C SER A 247 22.50 -3.73 -1.84
N SER A 248 21.35 -3.57 -1.17
CA SER A 248 20.67 -4.65 -0.42
C SER A 248 19.29 -5.04 -0.97
N VAL A 249 18.67 -4.18 -1.79
CA VAL A 249 17.32 -4.36 -2.34
C VAL A 249 17.38 -5.18 -3.64
N ASP A 250 16.54 -6.21 -3.72
CA ASP A 250 16.19 -6.84 -4.99
C ASP A 250 15.18 -5.96 -5.75
N THR A 251 15.60 -5.45 -6.90
CA THR A 251 14.80 -4.56 -7.75
C THR A 251 13.54 -5.24 -8.29
N GLY A 252 13.59 -6.55 -8.57
CA GLY A 252 12.43 -7.29 -9.07
C GLY A 252 11.37 -7.43 -7.99
N ALA A 253 11.77 -7.94 -6.83
CA ALA A 253 10.89 -8.09 -5.67
C ALA A 253 10.30 -6.75 -5.18
N LEU A 254 11.07 -5.65 -5.29
CA LEU A 254 10.57 -4.30 -5.01
C LEU A 254 9.42 -3.93 -5.94
N CYS A 255 9.60 -4.08 -7.25
CA CYS A 255 8.56 -3.72 -8.23
C CYS A 255 7.30 -4.58 -8.06
N ASP A 256 7.45 -5.88 -7.81
CA ASP A 256 6.33 -6.79 -7.55
C ASP A 256 5.60 -6.43 -6.25
N GLY A 257 6.35 -6.05 -5.21
CA GLY A 257 5.81 -5.56 -3.94
C GLY A 257 5.00 -4.27 -4.13
N LEU A 258 5.49 -3.35 -4.97
CA LEU A 258 4.80 -2.10 -5.32
C LEU A 258 3.44 -2.36 -6.02
N GLY A 259 3.37 -3.39 -6.85
CA GLY A 259 2.12 -3.82 -7.48
C GLY A 259 1.01 -4.15 -6.47
N GLN A 260 1.37 -4.65 -5.29
CA GLN A 260 0.45 -5.09 -4.24
C GLN A 260 0.00 -3.98 -3.29
N LEU A 261 0.51 -2.74 -3.43
CA LEU A 261 0.10 -1.68 -2.53
C LEU A 261 -1.33 -1.20 -2.77
N PRO A 262 -2.07 -0.91 -1.67
CA PRO A 262 -3.39 -0.30 -1.78
C PRO A 262 -3.26 1.13 -2.32
N GLU A 263 -4.14 1.49 -3.27
CA GLU A 263 -4.14 2.79 -3.98
C GLU A 263 -4.44 4.02 -3.11
N ARG A 264 -4.54 3.87 -1.79
CA ARG A 264 -4.95 4.94 -0.86
C ARG A 264 -3.81 5.90 -0.46
N GLN A 265 -2.72 5.95 -1.22
CA GLN A 265 -1.59 6.82 -0.88
C GLN A 265 -1.81 8.25 -1.35
N SER A 266 -1.39 9.22 -0.53
CA SER A 266 -1.39 10.64 -0.91
C SER A 266 -0.49 10.90 -2.12
N ALA A 267 -0.78 11.94 -2.91
CA ALA A 267 0.07 12.35 -4.04
C ALA A 267 1.52 12.59 -3.61
N ARG A 268 1.72 13.23 -2.45
CA ARG A 268 3.03 13.42 -1.81
C ARG A 268 3.78 12.10 -1.57
N SER A 269 3.09 11.10 -1.01
CA SER A 269 3.68 9.77 -0.76
C SER A 269 4.08 9.07 -2.06
N ARG A 270 3.21 9.15 -3.07
CA ARG A 270 3.44 8.57 -4.40
C ARG A 270 4.63 9.24 -5.11
N LEU A 271 4.79 10.56 -4.94
CA LEU A 271 5.91 11.32 -5.50
C LEU A 271 7.26 10.87 -4.92
N TRP A 272 7.36 10.75 -3.59
CA TRP A 272 8.57 10.23 -2.94
C TRP A 272 8.87 8.80 -3.36
N LEU A 273 7.83 7.96 -3.43
CA LEU A 273 7.97 6.58 -3.84
C LEU A 273 8.51 6.46 -5.27
N LEU A 274 8.01 7.29 -6.21
CA LEU A 274 8.55 7.38 -7.57
C LEU A 274 10.03 7.78 -7.57
N GLY A 275 10.38 8.90 -6.93
CA GLY A 275 11.76 9.39 -6.91
C GLY A 275 12.74 8.40 -6.29
N ASN A 276 12.37 7.81 -5.16
CA ASN A 276 13.20 6.82 -4.48
C ASN A 276 13.32 5.52 -5.28
N LEU A 277 12.24 5.05 -5.93
CA LEU A 277 12.27 3.87 -6.80
C LEU A 277 13.26 4.05 -7.95
N VAL A 278 13.18 5.18 -8.66
CA VAL A 278 14.06 5.49 -9.80
C VAL A 278 15.52 5.54 -9.33
N CYS A 279 15.78 6.17 -8.18
CA CYS A 279 17.11 6.23 -7.59
C CYS A 279 17.69 4.85 -7.25
N LEU A 280 16.86 3.95 -6.68
CA LEU A 280 17.29 2.61 -6.25
C LEU A 280 17.57 1.68 -7.42
N VAL A 281 16.70 1.67 -8.44
CA VAL A 281 16.87 0.79 -9.61
C VAL A 281 18.01 1.29 -10.49
N GLY A 282 18.07 2.61 -10.70
CA GLY A 282 19.05 3.27 -11.57
C GLY A 282 18.89 2.91 -13.06
N PRO A 283 19.70 3.53 -13.94
CA PRO A 283 19.52 3.41 -15.39
C PRO A 283 19.83 2.00 -15.92
N ALA A 284 20.74 1.26 -15.30
CA ALA A 284 21.19 -0.05 -15.78
C ALA A 284 20.13 -1.17 -15.70
N LYS A 285 19.13 -1.04 -14.83
CA LYS A 285 18.06 -2.04 -14.60
C LYS A 285 16.67 -1.53 -15.03
N SER A 286 16.64 -0.39 -15.73
CA SER A 286 15.42 0.32 -16.14
C SER A 286 14.61 -0.40 -17.23
N SER A 287 15.18 -1.42 -17.90
CA SER A 287 14.49 -2.18 -18.96
C SER A 287 13.66 -3.36 -18.46
N SER A 288 13.60 -3.61 -17.15
CA SER A 288 12.79 -4.71 -16.62
C SER A 288 11.29 -4.41 -16.74
N PRO A 289 10.45 -5.38 -17.14
CA PRO A 289 9.02 -5.13 -17.38
C PRO A 289 8.28 -4.75 -16.09
N SER A 290 8.65 -5.36 -14.95
CA SER A 290 8.07 -5.02 -13.64
C SER A 290 8.39 -3.59 -13.21
N TYR A 291 9.59 -3.08 -13.53
CA TYR A 291 9.94 -1.68 -13.32
C TYR A 291 9.11 -0.74 -14.20
N ILE A 292 9.00 -1.03 -15.50
CA ILE A 292 8.21 -0.24 -16.44
C ILE A 292 6.76 -0.13 -15.96
N ILE A 293 6.15 -1.25 -15.53
CA ILE A 293 4.79 -1.27 -14.98
C ILE A 293 4.70 -0.41 -13.72
N ALA A 294 5.62 -0.57 -12.77
CA ALA A 294 5.62 0.17 -11.52
C ALA A 294 5.74 1.69 -11.74
N VAL A 295 6.68 2.10 -12.60
CA VAL A 295 6.89 3.51 -12.94
C VAL A 295 5.71 4.07 -13.72
N ALA A 296 5.20 3.38 -14.75
CA ALA A 296 4.04 3.83 -15.52
C ALA A 296 2.82 4.06 -14.63
N ARG A 297 2.57 3.15 -13.69
CA ARG A 297 1.47 3.27 -12.71
C ARG A 297 1.65 4.49 -11.81
N LEU A 298 2.83 4.66 -11.21
CA LEU A 298 3.11 5.77 -10.30
C LEU A 298 3.09 7.11 -11.01
N LEU A 299 3.81 7.22 -12.14
CA LEU A 299 3.91 8.42 -12.94
C LEU A 299 2.54 8.81 -13.51
N GLY A 300 1.80 7.86 -14.07
CA GLY A 300 0.44 8.09 -14.57
C GLY A 300 -0.53 8.55 -13.48
N SER A 301 -0.36 8.07 -12.25
CA SER A 301 -1.16 8.54 -11.11
C SER A 301 -0.81 9.97 -10.67
N LEU A 302 0.42 10.44 -10.94
CA LEU A 302 0.93 11.75 -10.55
C LEU A 302 0.78 12.82 -11.64
N ALA A 303 0.36 12.43 -12.86
CA ALA A 303 0.29 13.30 -14.03
C ALA A 303 -0.56 14.57 -13.85
N GLU A 304 -1.59 14.52 -13.01
CA GLU A 304 -2.47 15.66 -12.70
C GLU A 304 -2.11 16.37 -11.38
N ASP A 305 -1.25 15.75 -10.57
CA ASP A 305 -0.93 16.21 -9.22
C ASP A 305 0.41 16.98 -9.16
N VAL A 306 1.31 16.80 -10.14
CA VAL A 306 2.70 17.25 -10.09
C VAL A 306 3.05 18.12 -11.30
N ASP A 307 3.78 19.21 -11.08
CA ASP A 307 4.34 20.04 -12.16
C ASP A 307 5.77 19.59 -12.48
N PHE A 308 5.91 18.63 -13.40
CA PHE A 308 7.19 18.06 -13.82
C PHE A 308 8.09 19.03 -14.61
N ASP A 309 7.52 20.11 -15.15
CA ASP A 309 8.23 21.08 -16.01
C ASP A 309 8.65 22.35 -15.26
N SER A 310 8.28 22.47 -13.98
CA SER A 310 8.67 23.58 -13.11
C SER A 310 10.17 23.58 -12.79
N ALA A 311 10.72 24.77 -12.52
CA ALA A 311 12.10 24.89 -12.03
C ALA A 311 12.20 24.26 -10.63
N PRO A 312 13.29 23.51 -10.35
CA PRO A 312 13.42 22.79 -9.09
C PRO A 312 13.64 23.77 -7.94
N ILE A 313 13.13 23.40 -6.78
CA ILE A 313 13.46 24.07 -5.51
C ILE A 313 14.73 23.44 -4.94
N ASP A 314 15.76 24.24 -4.73
CA ASP A 314 17.05 23.78 -4.19
C ASP A 314 17.02 23.70 -2.66
N VAL A 315 16.48 22.59 -2.16
CA VAL A 315 16.34 22.27 -0.74
C VAL A 315 16.56 20.77 -0.56
N ASP A 316 17.16 20.37 0.58
CA ASP A 316 17.35 18.96 0.93
C ASP A 316 16.01 18.21 1.05
N ASN A 317 16.05 16.88 0.91
CA ASN A 317 14.83 16.08 0.85
C ASN A 317 13.96 16.20 2.10
N VAL A 318 14.57 16.29 3.28
CA VAL A 318 13.85 16.31 4.56
C VAL A 318 13.16 17.66 4.74
N SER A 319 13.89 18.77 4.54
CA SER A 319 13.33 20.11 4.64
C SER A 319 12.32 20.38 3.54
N PHE A 320 12.53 19.85 2.33
CA PHE A 320 11.56 19.97 1.23
C PHE A 320 10.21 19.33 1.60
N ASP A 321 10.26 18.14 2.19
CA ASP A 321 9.07 17.42 2.65
C ASP A 321 8.35 18.15 3.81
N SER A 322 9.11 18.64 4.80
CA SER A 322 8.54 19.30 5.98
C SER A 322 8.04 20.72 5.71
N ASP A 323 8.72 21.49 4.86
CA ASP A 323 8.51 22.93 4.75
C ASP A 323 7.76 23.33 3.49
N VAL A 324 7.93 22.58 2.40
CA VAL A 324 7.28 22.87 1.12
C VAL A 324 6.05 21.97 0.94
N LEU A 325 6.24 20.65 0.84
CA LEU A 325 5.15 19.71 0.52
C LEU A 325 4.06 19.64 1.60
N SER A 326 4.36 20.00 2.85
CA SER A 326 3.35 20.06 3.92
C SER A 326 2.42 21.27 3.82
N ARG A 327 2.85 22.33 3.13
CA ARG A 327 2.14 23.61 3.04
C ARG A 327 1.36 23.76 1.73
N VAL A 328 1.64 22.92 0.73
CA VAL A 328 0.91 22.89 -0.54
C VAL A 328 -0.45 22.21 -0.31
N GLY A 329 -1.47 23.01 -0.01
CA GLY A 329 -2.84 22.53 0.23
C GLY A 329 -3.70 22.41 -1.03
N THR A 330 -3.48 23.27 -2.03
CA THR A 330 -4.26 23.32 -3.27
C THR A 330 -3.35 23.79 -4.41
N GLY A 331 -2.98 22.90 -5.33
CA GLY A 331 -2.11 23.19 -6.47
C GLY A 331 -1.26 21.98 -6.87
N LEU A 332 -0.59 22.08 -8.02
CA LEU A 332 0.39 21.08 -8.45
C LEU A 332 1.58 21.05 -7.49
N LEU A 333 2.05 19.86 -7.17
CA LEU A 333 3.22 19.65 -6.33
C LEU A 333 4.49 20.08 -7.08
N PRO A 334 5.31 20.96 -6.51
CA PRO A 334 6.61 21.30 -7.08
C PRO A 334 7.61 20.15 -6.88
N LEU A 335 8.75 20.22 -7.58
CA LEU A 335 9.85 19.29 -7.42
C LEU A 335 11.06 19.96 -6.77
N ASN A 336 11.80 19.22 -5.94
CA ASN A 336 13.14 19.63 -5.54
C ASN A 336 14.18 19.13 -6.55
N THR A 337 15.44 19.55 -6.38
CA THR A 337 16.55 19.17 -7.27
C THR A 337 16.73 17.66 -7.38
N PHE A 338 16.59 16.92 -6.27
CA PHE A 338 16.67 15.46 -6.27
C PHE A 338 15.55 14.83 -7.09
N LEU A 339 14.29 15.12 -6.79
CA LEU A 339 13.13 14.53 -7.46
C LEU A 339 13.13 14.87 -8.94
N GLN A 340 13.46 16.12 -9.31
CA GLN A 340 13.57 16.51 -10.70
C GLN A 340 14.68 15.76 -11.43
N THR A 341 15.83 15.54 -10.80
CA THR A 341 16.92 14.74 -11.39
C THR A 341 16.46 13.30 -11.64
N GLN A 342 15.76 12.69 -10.67
CA GLN A 342 15.23 11.33 -10.83
C GLN A 342 14.17 11.26 -11.93
N THR A 343 13.18 12.15 -11.93
CA THR A 343 12.13 12.15 -12.95
C THR A 343 12.68 12.45 -14.34
N THR A 344 13.65 13.34 -14.46
CA THR A 344 14.31 13.65 -15.75
C THR A 344 15.16 12.47 -16.24
N SER A 345 15.73 11.68 -15.33
CA SER A 345 16.49 10.48 -15.70
C SER A 345 15.64 9.37 -16.34
N LEU A 346 14.31 9.39 -16.13
CA LEU A 346 13.38 8.51 -16.86
C LEU A 346 13.34 8.81 -18.36
N ILE A 347 13.67 10.05 -18.74
CA ILE A 347 13.71 10.53 -20.12
C ILE A 347 15.16 10.42 -20.62
N ASP A 348 15.70 9.21 -20.55
CA ASP A 348 17.03 8.89 -21.07
C ASP A 348 16.94 8.35 -22.50
N GLN A 349 17.81 8.85 -23.38
CA GLN A 349 17.82 8.50 -24.79
C GLN A 349 18.04 7.00 -24.99
N ASP A 350 18.99 6.40 -24.26
CA ASP A 350 19.30 4.98 -24.44
C ASP A 350 18.17 4.09 -23.92
N SER A 351 17.55 4.44 -22.80
CA SER A 351 16.39 3.71 -22.26
C SER A 351 15.19 3.73 -23.21
N ILE A 352 14.85 4.90 -23.78
CA ILE A 352 13.68 5.07 -24.66
C ILE A 352 13.93 4.43 -26.03
N ARG A 353 15.14 4.58 -26.59
CA ARG A 353 15.50 3.94 -27.86
C ARG A 353 15.46 2.42 -27.76
N ASN A 354 15.94 1.87 -26.64
CA ASN A 354 16.00 0.44 -26.42
C ASN A 354 14.74 -0.14 -25.76
N LEU A 355 13.69 0.67 -25.55
CA LEU A 355 12.42 0.26 -24.96
C LEU A 355 11.78 -0.92 -25.69
N LEU A 356 11.95 -0.96 -27.02
CA LEU A 356 11.42 -1.99 -27.92
C LEU A 356 12.40 -3.16 -28.15
N VAL A 357 13.56 -3.19 -27.50
CA VAL A 357 14.49 -4.31 -27.60
C VAL A 357 13.86 -5.51 -26.90
N ARG A 358 13.37 -6.45 -27.71
CA ARG A 358 12.85 -7.74 -27.26
C ARG A 358 13.94 -8.51 -26.52
N ASP A 359 13.70 -8.78 -25.24
CA ASP A 359 14.35 -9.90 -24.59
C ASP A 359 13.71 -11.18 -25.15
N GLN A 360 14.40 -11.84 -26.08
CA GLN A 360 13.88 -13.00 -26.84
C GLN A 360 13.59 -14.23 -25.98
N THR A 361 13.83 -14.13 -24.67
CA THR A 361 13.61 -15.17 -23.67
C THR A 361 12.16 -15.24 -23.18
N ASN A 362 11.35 -14.17 -23.37
CA ASN A 362 9.95 -14.16 -22.96
C ASN A 362 9.02 -14.68 -24.06
N THR A 363 8.40 -15.82 -23.79
CA THR A 363 7.35 -16.48 -24.58
C THR A 363 5.99 -15.76 -24.52
N GLY A 364 5.97 -14.47 -24.15
CA GLY A 364 4.78 -13.64 -24.07
C GLY A 364 4.15 -13.39 -25.44
N THR A 365 2.82 -13.21 -25.47
CA THR A 365 2.12 -12.75 -26.67
C THR A 365 2.56 -11.31 -27.00
N VAL A 366 2.93 -11.07 -28.26
CA VAL A 366 3.40 -9.77 -28.78
C VAL A 366 2.49 -8.59 -28.39
N THR A 367 1.20 -8.86 -28.22
CA THR A 367 0.17 -7.89 -27.83
C THR A 367 0.35 -7.35 -26.41
N ASN A 368 0.71 -8.20 -25.44
CA ASN A 368 0.79 -7.79 -24.04
C ASN A 368 1.99 -6.89 -23.81
N ASP A 369 3.12 -7.22 -24.45
CA ASP A 369 4.31 -6.37 -24.40
C ASP A 369 4.05 -5.01 -25.08
N ALA A 370 3.33 -5.00 -26.21
CA ALA A 370 2.98 -3.76 -26.91
C ALA A 370 2.09 -2.85 -26.04
N GLN A 371 1.13 -3.41 -25.31
CA GLN A 371 0.27 -2.67 -24.37
C GLN A 371 1.08 -2.05 -23.22
N LEU A 372 1.99 -2.81 -22.61
CA LEU A 372 2.86 -2.32 -21.54
C LEU A 372 3.76 -1.17 -22.00
N LEU A 373 4.43 -1.34 -23.14
CA LEU A 373 5.34 -0.33 -23.69
C LEU A 373 4.59 0.91 -24.17
N ALA A 374 3.41 0.74 -24.78
CA ALA A 374 2.54 1.86 -25.16
C ALA A 374 2.06 2.63 -23.93
N GLY A 375 1.63 1.93 -22.87
CA GLY A 375 1.24 2.56 -21.61
C GLY A 375 2.34 3.43 -21.04
N TYR A 376 3.56 2.90 -20.96
CA TYR A 376 4.71 3.67 -20.48
C TYR A 376 5.03 4.87 -21.38
N ALA A 377 5.13 4.69 -22.69
CA ALA A 377 5.42 5.77 -23.64
C ALA A 377 4.38 6.90 -23.56
N LEU A 378 3.09 6.55 -23.48
CA LEU A 378 2.02 7.54 -23.37
C LEU A 378 2.08 8.29 -22.03
N THR A 379 2.39 7.59 -20.93
CA THR A 379 2.57 8.26 -19.63
C THR A 379 3.74 9.24 -19.63
N LEU A 380 4.85 8.92 -20.32
CA LEU A 380 5.97 9.85 -20.48
C LEU A 380 5.57 11.08 -21.30
N LEU A 381 4.91 10.88 -22.46
CA LEU A 381 4.44 11.98 -23.31
C LEU A 381 3.45 12.90 -22.56
N ARG A 382 2.60 12.33 -21.72
CA ARG A 382 1.64 13.08 -20.90
C ARG A 382 2.32 13.89 -19.79
N CYS A 383 3.32 13.32 -19.11
CA CYS A 383 3.95 13.97 -17.96
C CYS A 383 5.04 14.97 -18.35
N PHE A 384 5.63 14.84 -19.55
CA PHE A 384 6.73 15.69 -20.02
C PHE A 384 6.44 16.32 -21.39
N PRO A 385 5.42 17.18 -21.51
CA PRO A 385 4.99 17.73 -22.79
C PRO A 385 6.09 18.56 -23.49
N ARG A 386 6.96 19.25 -22.74
CA ARG A 386 8.08 20.03 -23.32
C ARG A 386 9.15 19.17 -23.98
N ARG A 387 9.30 17.91 -23.56
CA ARG A 387 10.27 16.94 -24.08
C ARG A 387 9.62 15.94 -25.03
N ALA A 388 8.35 16.14 -25.38
CA ALA A 388 7.58 15.17 -26.15
C ALA A 388 8.19 14.90 -27.54
N ASP A 389 8.71 15.93 -28.22
CA ASP A 389 9.33 15.75 -29.54
C ASP A 389 10.64 14.96 -29.46
N ASP A 390 11.44 15.14 -28.41
CA ASP A 390 12.63 14.31 -28.17
C ASP A 390 12.26 12.85 -27.93
N ILE A 391 11.24 12.60 -27.11
CA ILE A 391 10.73 11.25 -26.83
C ILE A 391 10.23 10.58 -28.12
N ARG A 392 9.44 11.30 -28.93
CA ARG A 392 8.97 10.79 -30.23
C ARG A 392 10.12 10.51 -31.19
N MET A 393 11.11 11.41 -31.25
CA MET A 393 12.32 11.23 -32.06
C MET A 393 13.13 10.00 -31.62
N TRP A 394 13.29 9.77 -30.31
CA TRP A 394 14.03 8.62 -29.81
C TRP A 394 13.31 7.30 -30.04
N LEU A 395 11.99 7.27 -29.84
CA LEU A 395 11.17 6.11 -30.23
C LEU A 395 11.27 5.84 -31.72
N TYR A 396 11.26 6.88 -32.55
CA TYR A 396 11.43 6.79 -33.99
C TYR A 396 12.77 6.17 -34.41
N LEU A 397 13.88 6.68 -33.86
CA LEU A 397 15.23 6.17 -34.14
C LEU A 397 15.39 4.70 -33.75
N GLY A 398 14.62 4.26 -32.74
CA GLY A 398 14.58 2.90 -32.27
C GLY A 398 15.93 2.40 -31.73
N PRO A 399 16.04 1.08 -31.49
CA PRO A 399 17.19 0.50 -30.80
C PRO A 399 18.50 0.65 -31.55
N THR A 400 19.58 0.97 -30.84
CA THR A 400 20.91 1.17 -31.43
C THR A 400 21.55 -0.15 -31.91
N ARG A 401 21.07 -1.31 -31.43
CA ARG A 401 21.69 -2.63 -31.65
C ARG A 401 20.75 -3.73 -32.18
N SER A 402 19.56 -3.41 -32.69
CA SER A 402 18.64 -4.44 -33.20
C SER A 402 19.05 -4.98 -34.58
N THR A 403 19.05 -6.31 -34.70
CA THR A 403 19.07 -7.08 -35.97
C THR A 403 17.67 -7.23 -36.57
N THR A 404 16.62 -6.87 -35.82
CA THR A 404 15.24 -6.83 -36.30
C THR A 404 14.94 -5.48 -36.94
N ASP A 405 14.47 -5.53 -38.19
CA ASP A 405 14.25 -4.39 -39.08
C ASP A 405 12.98 -3.56 -38.81
N LEU A 406 12.15 -3.93 -37.82
CA LEU A 406 10.92 -3.19 -37.55
C LEU A 406 11.17 -1.98 -36.62
N GLY A 407 10.97 -0.78 -37.18
CA GLY A 407 10.91 0.46 -36.40
C GLY A 407 9.68 0.53 -35.48
N ALA A 408 9.72 1.42 -34.48
CA ALA A 408 8.67 1.57 -33.47
C ALA A 408 7.27 1.79 -34.07
N THR A 409 7.17 2.62 -35.11
CA THR A 409 5.91 2.91 -35.80
C THR A 409 5.29 1.65 -36.41
N ARG A 410 6.09 0.81 -37.08
CA ARG A 410 5.60 -0.46 -37.65
C ARG A 410 5.24 -1.48 -36.57
N TYR A 411 5.99 -1.51 -35.48
CA TYR A 411 5.68 -2.37 -34.34
C TYR A 411 4.32 -2.03 -33.75
N PHE A 412 4.10 -0.76 -33.36
CA PHE A 412 2.83 -0.32 -32.79
C PHE A 412 1.67 -0.38 -33.80
N TRP A 413 1.95 -0.21 -35.09
CA TRP A 413 0.95 -0.44 -36.15
C TRP A 413 0.49 -1.90 -36.19
N SER A 414 1.44 -2.85 -36.21
CA SER A 414 1.13 -4.28 -36.22
C SER A 414 0.34 -4.70 -34.97
N ALA A 415 0.70 -4.14 -33.82
CA ALA A 415 -0.01 -4.35 -32.57
C ALA A 415 -1.41 -3.73 -32.62
N SER A 416 -1.56 -2.50 -33.12
CA SER A 416 -2.85 -1.82 -33.27
C SER A 416 -3.80 -2.63 -34.16
N LYS A 417 -3.34 -3.14 -35.31
CA LYS A 417 -4.12 -3.98 -36.22
C LYS A 417 -4.65 -5.25 -35.56
N SER A 418 -3.89 -5.81 -34.61
CA SER A 418 -4.28 -7.03 -33.89
C SER A 418 -5.33 -6.80 -32.79
N THR A 419 -5.63 -5.54 -32.45
CA THR A 419 -6.57 -5.21 -31.37
C THR A 419 -8.03 -5.42 -31.77
N SER A 420 -8.86 -5.76 -30.78
CA SER A 420 -10.31 -5.92 -30.96
C SER A 420 -10.97 -4.59 -31.33
N VAL A 421 -10.50 -3.49 -30.73
CA VAL A 421 -10.97 -2.13 -30.98
C VAL A 421 -10.73 -1.73 -32.43
N PHE A 422 -9.54 -1.99 -32.98
CA PHE A 422 -9.23 -1.67 -34.38
C PHE A 422 -10.16 -2.41 -35.34
N SER A 423 -10.31 -3.73 -35.18
CA SER A 423 -11.17 -4.54 -36.06
C SER A 423 -12.65 -4.08 -36.00
N THR A 424 -13.14 -3.72 -34.83
CA THR A 424 -14.52 -3.26 -34.64
C THR A 424 -14.79 -1.93 -35.33
N ILE A 425 -13.86 -0.97 -35.23
CA ILE A 425 -13.97 0.35 -35.85
C ILE A 425 -13.76 0.25 -37.37
N TRP A 426 -12.83 -0.59 -37.81
CA TRP A 426 -12.53 -0.77 -39.23
C TRP A 426 -13.72 -1.40 -39.98
N GLN A 427 -14.41 -2.37 -39.39
CA GLN A 427 -15.54 -3.08 -40.04
C GLN A 427 -16.80 -2.21 -40.18
N ASN A 428 -17.15 -1.41 -39.17
CA ASN A 428 -18.43 -0.71 -39.16
C ASN A 428 -18.35 0.61 -38.37
N SER A 429 -18.83 1.71 -38.95
CA SER A 429 -18.89 3.00 -38.26
C SER A 429 -19.96 3.06 -37.17
N ARG A 430 -21.02 2.26 -37.26
CA ARG A 430 -22.13 2.28 -36.28
C ARG A 430 -21.77 1.59 -34.96
N SER A 431 -20.89 0.59 -34.98
CA SER A 431 -20.42 -0.11 -33.76
C SER A 431 -19.51 0.78 -32.90
N VAL A 432 -18.95 1.85 -33.47
CA VAL A 432 -18.06 2.80 -32.78
C VAL A 432 -18.79 3.50 -31.62
N ILE A 433 -20.07 3.85 -31.79
CA ILE A 433 -20.86 4.51 -30.73
C ILE A 433 -20.98 3.61 -29.50
N GLY A 434 -21.33 2.33 -29.72
CA GLY A 434 -21.44 1.35 -28.65
C GLY A 434 -20.10 1.14 -27.93
N LEU A 435 -18.99 1.09 -28.69
CA LEU A 435 -17.64 0.93 -28.16
C LEU A 435 -17.21 2.15 -27.32
N LEU A 436 -17.45 3.37 -27.81
CA LEU A 436 -17.11 4.60 -27.09
C LEU A 436 -17.98 4.82 -25.86
N LYS A 437 -19.29 4.51 -25.92
CA LYS A 437 -20.20 4.60 -24.77
C LYS A 437 -19.92 3.52 -23.71
N ALA A 438 -19.60 2.30 -24.13
CA ALA A 438 -19.26 1.20 -23.22
C ALA A 438 -17.91 1.40 -22.51
N SER A 439 -17.01 2.23 -23.08
CA SER A 439 -15.69 2.54 -22.50
C SER A 439 -15.75 3.15 -21.08
N ALA A 440 -16.88 3.74 -20.69
CA ALA A 440 -17.09 4.25 -19.33
C ALA A 440 -17.38 3.13 -18.30
N GLN A 441 -17.77 1.92 -18.73
CA GLN A 441 -18.26 0.84 -17.85
C GLN A 441 -17.61 -0.53 -18.06
N SER A 442 -16.82 -0.81 -19.13
CA SER A 442 -16.29 -2.17 -19.39
C SER A 442 -14.80 -2.26 -19.79
N ALA A 443 -14.14 -3.26 -19.16
CA ALA A 443 -12.92 -4.00 -19.48
C ALA A 443 -11.59 -3.24 -19.68
N THR A 444 -10.63 -3.48 -18.76
CA THR A 444 -9.21 -3.08 -18.84
C THR A 444 -8.61 -3.32 -20.24
N GLU A 445 -8.99 -4.42 -20.89
CA GLU A 445 -8.56 -4.79 -22.24
C GLU A 445 -8.88 -3.72 -23.31
N GLN A 446 -10.05 -3.08 -23.26
CA GLN A 446 -10.40 -2.02 -24.22
C GLN A 446 -9.53 -0.77 -24.02
N ARG A 447 -9.22 -0.43 -22.77
CA ARG A 447 -8.34 0.70 -22.45
C ARG A 447 -6.92 0.42 -22.93
N ASP A 448 -6.44 -0.80 -22.76
CA ASP A 448 -5.11 -1.20 -23.20
C ASP A 448 -5.01 -1.19 -24.74
N ASP A 449 -6.05 -1.67 -25.43
CA ASP A 449 -6.18 -1.57 -26.90
C ASP A 449 -6.12 -0.11 -27.39
N TRP A 450 -6.89 0.80 -26.75
CA TRP A 450 -6.84 2.23 -27.07
C TRP A 450 -5.47 2.85 -26.81
N THR A 451 -4.78 2.42 -25.76
CA THR A 451 -3.45 2.94 -25.41
C THR A 451 -2.43 2.66 -26.51
N VAL A 452 -2.46 1.44 -27.08
CA VAL A 452 -1.61 1.07 -28.22
C VAL A 452 -1.94 1.90 -29.46
N ILE A 453 -3.23 2.05 -29.79
CA ILE A 453 -3.69 2.84 -30.94
C ILE A 453 -3.27 4.31 -30.80
N LEU A 454 -3.41 4.91 -29.62
CA LEU A 454 -3.06 6.31 -29.36
C LEU A 454 -1.56 6.56 -29.51
N VAL A 455 -0.71 5.69 -28.97
CA VAL A 455 0.75 5.81 -29.15
C VAL A 455 1.13 5.67 -30.62
N PHE A 456 0.51 4.73 -31.33
CA PHE A 456 0.71 4.61 -32.77
C PHE A 456 0.37 5.92 -33.50
N LEU A 457 -0.80 6.51 -33.24
CA LEU A 457 -1.23 7.75 -33.88
C LEU A 457 -0.32 8.94 -33.51
N GLU A 458 0.12 9.04 -32.26
CA GLU A 458 1.09 10.05 -31.81
C GLU A 458 2.43 9.94 -32.56
N LEU A 459 2.96 8.72 -32.71
CA LEU A 459 4.20 8.51 -33.44
C LEU A 459 4.03 8.74 -34.94
N TYR A 460 2.92 8.29 -35.52
CA TYR A 460 2.66 8.44 -36.95
C TYR A 460 2.45 9.91 -37.33
N THR A 461 1.70 10.68 -36.53
CA THR A 461 1.53 12.12 -36.76
C THR A 461 2.83 12.90 -36.66
N PHE A 462 3.73 12.51 -35.76
CA PHE A 462 5.09 13.08 -35.70
C PHE A 462 5.93 12.70 -36.92
N LEU A 463 5.90 11.43 -37.31
CA LEU A 463 6.63 10.91 -38.46
C LEU A 463 6.22 11.62 -39.76
N LEU A 464 4.92 11.87 -39.95
CA LEU A 464 4.42 12.66 -41.10
C LEU A 464 4.96 14.10 -41.15
N LYS A 465 5.48 14.66 -40.05
CA LYS A 465 6.08 16.01 -40.05
C LYS A 465 7.55 16.01 -40.46
N ILE A 466 8.24 14.88 -40.29
CA ILE A 466 9.71 14.78 -40.46
C ILE A 466 10.13 13.96 -41.68
N MET A 467 9.23 13.12 -42.19
CA MET A 467 9.46 12.21 -43.29
C MET A 467 9.30 12.92 -44.63
N ASP A 468 10.14 12.56 -45.60
CA ASP A 468 10.06 13.05 -46.99
C ASP A 468 9.20 12.13 -47.88
N ASP A 469 8.78 12.60 -49.05
CA ASP A 469 7.85 11.90 -49.95
C ASP A 469 8.38 10.52 -50.40
N GLU A 470 9.68 10.39 -50.65
CA GLU A 470 10.29 9.11 -51.05
C GLU A 470 10.32 8.11 -49.88
N GLU A 471 10.54 8.59 -48.64
CA GLU A 471 10.51 7.75 -47.44
C GLU A 471 9.07 7.32 -47.13
N PHE A 472 8.08 8.21 -47.30
CA PHE A 472 6.65 7.90 -47.17
C PHE A 472 6.21 6.81 -48.14
N MET A 473 6.68 6.88 -49.39
CA MET A 473 6.34 5.92 -50.44
C MET A 473 7.13 4.61 -50.34
N GLY A 474 7.94 4.43 -49.28
CA GLY A 474 8.64 3.19 -48.98
C GLY A 474 9.90 2.95 -49.83
N LYS A 475 10.40 3.98 -50.52
CA LYS A 475 11.62 3.91 -51.34
C LYS A 475 12.82 4.43 -50.55
N SER A 476 13.15 3.76 -49.44
CA SER A 476 14.30 4.13 -48.62
C SER A 476 15.53 3.27 -48.96
N ASP A 477 16.54 3.87 -49.60
CA ASP A 477 17.73 3.20 -50.15
C ASP A 477 18.82 2.83 -49.11
N GLY A 478 18.47 2.68 -47.82
CA GLY A 478 19.46 2.24 -46.81
C GLY A 478 19.27 2.69 -45.37
N ARG A 479 18.16 3.32 -45.01
CA ARG A 479 17.76 3.53 -43.60
C ARG A 479 16.47 2.77 -43.32
N ARG A 480 16.38 2.20 -42.11
CA ARG A 480 15.25 1.41 -41.60
C ARG A 480 13.91 2.01 -42.06
N SER A 481 13.11 1.24 -42.79
CA SER A 481 11.81 1.70 -43.30
C SER A 481 10.80 1.81 -42.16
N SER A 482 10.65 3.03 -41.65
CA SER A 482 9.69 3.40 -40.61
C SER A 482 8.29 3.67 -41.20
N ALA A 483 8.22 3.91 -42.50
CA ALA A 483 6.99 4.10 -43.25
C ALA A 483 6.12 2.83 -43.28
N ILE A 484 4.82 3.02 -43.12
CA ILE A 484 3.82 1.95 -43.20
C ILE A 484 3.54 1.65 -44.68
N PRO A 485 3.39 0.38 -45.09
CA PRO A 485 3.05 0.03 -46.48
C PRO A 485 1.77 0.72 -46.94
N THR A 486 1.67 1.05 -48.24
CA THR A 486 0.52 1.76 -48.81
C THR A 486 -0.82 1.04 -48.61
N ASN A 487 -0.83 -0.29 -48.67
CA ASN A 487 -2.03 -1.10 -48.37
C ASN A 487 -2.51 -0.89 -46.93
N ASP A 488 -1.57 -0.83 -45.98
CA ASP A 488 -1.86 -0.59 -44.58
C ASP A 488 -2.31 0.87 -44.33
N VAL A 489 -1.80 1.84 -45.12
CA VAL A 489 -2.32 3.22 -45.10
C VAL A 489 -3.79 3.27 -45.51
N ALA A 490 -4.22 2.47 -46.50
CA ALA A 490 -5.63 2.39 -46.87
C ALA A 490 -6.52 1.83 -45.74
N GLU A 491 -6.01 0.84 -44.99
CA GLU A 491 -6.68 0.34 -43.78
C GLU A 491 -6.77 1.42 -42.71
N LEU A 492 -5.68 2.16 -42.45
CA LEU A 492 -5.66 3.27 -41.50
C LEU A 492 -6.66 4.37 -41.89
N VAL A 493 -6.71 4.76 -43.16
CA VAL A 493 -7.67 5.76 -43.66
C VAL A 493 -9.11 5.29 -43.44
N THR A 494 -9.40 4.01 -43.69
CA THR A 494 -10.74 3.45 -43.45
C THR A 494 -11.11 3.50 -41.97
N PHE A 495 -10.18 3.09 -41.10
CA PHE A 495 -10.33 3.18 -39.65
C PHE A 495 -10.59 4.63 -39.19
N LEU A 496 -9.74 5.58 -39.60
CA LEU A 496 -9.83 6.99 -39.23
C LEU A 496 -11.12 7.63 -39.77
N LYS A 497 -11.56 7.26 -40.97
CA LYS A 497 -12.82 7.71 -41.55
C LYS A 497 -14.00 7.24 -40.70
N ASN A 498 -14.04 5.97 -40.33
CA ASN A 498 -15.14 5.42 -39.52
C ASN A 498 -15.16 6.05 -38.12
N LEU A 499 -13.99 6.18 -37.49
CA LEU A 499 -13.85 6.81 -36.18
C LEU A 499 -14.22 8.30 -36.23
N GLY A 500 -13.61 9.06 -37.14
CA GLY A 500 -13.81 10.49 -37.30
C GLY A 500 -15.24 10.87 -37.71
N PHE A 501 -15.85 10.08 -38.60
CA PHE A 501 -17.27 10.25 -38.96
C PHE A 501 -18.16 10.14 -37.71
N THR A 502 -17.93 9.13 -36.88
CA THR A 502 -18.73 8.93 -35.67
C THR A 502 -18.49 10.05 -34.65
N LEU A 503 -17.23 10.43 -34.41
CA LEU A 503 -16.89 11.50 -33.49
C LEU A 503 -17.49 12.85 -33.90
N TYR A 504 -17.60 13.12 -35.21
CA TYR A 504 -18.15 14.37 -35.72
C TYR A 504 -19.68 14.36 -35.76
N PHE A 505 -20.30 13.34 -36.37
CA PHE A 505 -21.75 13.29 -36.62
C PHE A 505 -22.57 12.80 -35.42
N ASN A 506 -21.98 12.01 -34.52
CA ASN A 506 -22.64 11.51 -33.30
C ASN A 506 -22.13 12.22 -32.03
N ALA A 507 -21.50 13.39 -32.15
CA ALA A 507 -20.94 14.14 -31.02
C ALA A 507 -21.99 14.44 -29.92
N SER A 508 -23.21 14.84 -30.30
CA SER A 508 -24.31 15.11 -29.36
C SER A 508 -24.73 13.86 -28.59
N GLU A 509 -24.78 12.73 -29.29
CA GLU A 509 -25.16 11.42 -28.75
C GLU A 509 -24.10 10.85 -27.80
N LEU A 510 -22.82 11.15 -28.04
CA LEU A 510 -21.67 10.77 -27.22
C LEU A 510 -21.54 11.65 -25.97
N ASN A 511 -21.84 12.94 -26.08
CA ASN A 511 -21.82 13.89 -24.97
C ASN A 511 -23.07 13.81 -24.05
N GLY A 512 -24.00 12.90 -24.35
CA GLY A 512 -25.21 12.67 -23.54
C GLY A 512 -26.30 13.73 -23.68
N ALA A 513 -26.32 14.50 -24.78
CA ALA A 513 -27.28 15.58 -24.99
C ALA A 513 -28.71 15.11 -25.35
N ASP A 514 -28.93 13.82 -25.61
CA ASP A 514 -30.26 13.25 -25.86
C ASP A 514 -30.83 12.57 -24.61
N THR A 515 -31.28 13.38 -23.64
CA THR A 515 -32.53 13.04 -22.94
C THR A 515 -33.67 13.40 -23.89
N PRO A 516 -34.39 12.44 -24.50
CA PRO A 516 -35.54 12.78 -25.29
C PRO A 516 -36.58 13.42 -24.36
N ALA A 517 -36.97 14.65 -24.68
CA ALA A 517 -38.13 15.29 -24.12
C ALA A 517 -39.32 14.33 -24.31
N SER A 518 -39.83 13.78 -23.20
CA SER A 518 -41.04 12.97 -23.20
C SER A 518 -42.22 13.82 -23.64
N TYR A 519 -42.59 13.71 -24.91
CA TYR A 519 -43.95 13.99 -25.36
C TYR A 519 -44.76 12.69 -25.28
N ALA A 520 -45.54 12.57 -24.20
CA ALA A 520 -46.89 11.98 -24.13
C ALA A 520 -47.37 12.01 -22.68
#